data_AF-A0A3B0MKB2-F1
#
_entry.id   AF-A0A3B0MKB2-F1
#
_cell.length_a   1.000
_cell.length_b   1.000
_cell.length_c   1.000
_cell.angle_alpha   90.00
_cell.angle_beta   90.00
_cell.angle_gamma   90.00
#
_symmetry.space_group_name_H-M   'P 1'
#
loop_
_entity.id
_entity.type
_entity.pdbx_description
1 polymer ?
#
loop_
_entity_poly.entity_id
_entity_poly.type
_entity_poly.pdbx_seq_one_letter_code
_entity_poly.pdbx_strand_id
1 'polypeptide(L)'
;MESNEHKITNKSNESMNSNEPMDHKDSNELNDHKELKETNLDLLIKIIDKDKYYKRKREDKFEESNFTNFLIDSDEESEIELETKGSLLDKDIFNTFNEDYETYLRSNSDLESEILFDHPLFSSYKLKNVTPLVKYLLSLREVPNPLTNHSEYHINTLISKRINTLLKSKKIDIPELSSSIKYFFTCLNTYVDVFYLNNRIGTLDSIRFIYSLHIANHITKSSSTKSSSTKSSLNKSSMNKCTLNKSTLNKSSRNEESDVDERTEGFTRPKVLVICGLRCIAKDIITNLLKIIPTSKSNKNLERFEMEFSLSDEDLKEQNESYLKTKKAKDYVMTFSGNQDDAFKIGIRYESGLLNLYTPFYSSDIIIASPLGLRPLINVFIS
;
A
#
# COMPACT_ATOMS: atom_id res chain seq x y z
N MET A 1 -56.86 34.73 -12.09
CA MET A 1 -57.35 36.11 -12.11
C MET A 1 -57.04 36.70 -10.74
N GLU A 2 -55.81 37.16 -10.49
CA GLU A 2 -55.15 38.36 -11.07
C GLU A 2 -55.60 39.64 -10.36
N SER A 3 -54.78 40.66 -10.11
CA SER A 3 -53.30 40.79 -9.99
C SER A 3 -52.99 42.28 -9.81
N ASN A 4 -52.04 42.65 -8.93
CA ASN A 4 -51.25 43.90 -8.98
C ASN A 4 -52.06 45.25 -9.02
N GLU A 5 -51.51 46.48 -8.94
CA GLU A 5 -50.12 46.97 -8.88
C GLU A 5 -49.98 48.37 -8.22
N HIS A 6 -48.73 48.79 -8.05
CA HIS A 6 -48.13 50.01 -7.49
C HIS A 6 -48.67 51.43 -7.81
N LYS A 7 -48.31 52.38 -6.91
CA LYS A 7 -47.44 53.59 -7.13
C LYS A 7 -47.23 54.30 -5.77
N ILE A 8 -46.03 54.59 -5.24
CA ILE A 8 -44.87 55.39 -5.69
C ILE A 8 -45.17 56.87 -5.97
N THR A 9 -44.63 57.77 -5.12
CA THR A 9 -44.11 59.11 -5.49
C THR A 9 -43.03 59.59 -4.51
N ASN A 10 -41.96 60.20 -5.04
CA ASN A 10 -40.83 60.80 -4.30
C ASN A 10 -41.00 62.33 -4.12
N LYS A 11 -40.32 62.91 -3.12
CA LYS A 11 -39.68 64.26 -3.02
C LYS A 11 -39.44 64.59 -1.53
N SER A 12 -38.43 65.35 -1.07
CA SER A 12 -37.21 65.94 -1.69
C SER A 12 -36.33 66.56 -0.57
N ASN A 13 -35.03 66.75 -0.83
CA ASN A 13 -34.08 67.83 -0.42
C ASN A 13 -34.47 68.83 0.71
N GLU A 14 -33.57 69.42 1.53
CA GLU A 14 -32.14 69.78 1.43
C GLU A 14 -31.62 70.14 2.84
N SER A 15 -30.35 69.94 3.22
CA SER A 15 -29.30 71.00 3.32
C SER A 15 -28.03 70.37 3.97
N MET A 16 -26.84 70.47 3.37
CA MET A 16 -25.75 71.45 3.65
C MET A 16 -25.23 71.52 5.10
N ASN A 17 -23.92 71.60 5.39
CA ASN A 17 -22.68 71.33 4.64
C ASN A 17 -21.48 71.37 5.62
N SER A 18 -20.31 70.85 5.21
CA SER A 18 -18.92 71.25 5.58
C SER A 18 -17.94 70.19 6.13
N ASN A 19 -16.87 70.03 5.34
CA ASN A 19 -15.46 69.74 5.70
C ASN A 19 -15.00 68.30 6.01
N GLU A 20 -14.61 67.61 4.93
CA GLU A 20 -13.46 66.68 4.91
C GLU A 20 -12.11 67.46 4.94
N PRO A 21 -10.94 66.80 5.10
CA PRO A 21 -10.34 66.10 3.95
C PRO A 21 -9.81 64.67 4.24
N MET A 22 -9.93 63.79 3.23
CA MET A 22 -8.96 62.82 2.68
C MET A 22 -7.88 62.23 3.63
N ASP A 23 -7.60 60.91 3.64
CA ASP A 23 -7.64 59.96 2.52
C ASP A 23 -8.18 58.55 2.87
N HIS A 24 -8.81 57.95 1.85
CA HIS A 24 -9.01 56.53 1.56
C HIS A 24 -7.95 55.55 2.18
N LYS A 25 -8.24 54.31 2.62
CA LYS A 25 -9.31 53.32 2.30
C LYS A 25 -9.13 52.04 3.20
N ASP A 26 -9.90 50.94 3.18
CA ASP A 26 -11.14 50.47 2.49
C ASP A 26 -11.87 49.41 3.37
N SER A 27 -12.98 48.82 2.88
CA SER A 27 -13.63 47.54 3.30
C SER A 27 -13.92 47.24 4.80
N ASN A 28 -15.21 47.35 5.16
CA ASN A 28 -15.83 46.56 6.24
C ASN A 28 -16.23 45.16 5.73
N GLU A 29 -16.01 44.10 6.51
CA GLU A 29 -16.86 42.90 6.50
C GLU A 29 -17.18 42.45 7.94
N LEU A 30 -18.37 41.87 8.12
CA LEU A 30 -18.96 41.60 9.44
C LEU A 30 -18.50 40.24 9.99
N ASN A 31 -18.09 40.21 11.27
CA ASN A 31 -17.84 38.97 11.98
C ASN A 31 -19.15 38.27 12.39
N ASP A 32 -19.56 37.27 11.62
CA ASP A 32 -20.65 36.34 11.95
C ASP A 32 -20.24 35.40 13.10
N HIS A 33 -20.41 35.84 14.34
CA HIS A 33 -20.29 34.97 15.51
C HIS A 33 -21.52 34.05 15.64
N LYS A 34 -21.42 32.82 15.12
CA LYS A 34 -22.34 31.72 15.46
C LYS A 34 -22.30 31.42 16.95
N GLU A 35 -23.29 31.89 17.70
CA GLU A 35 -23.51 31.41 19.07
C GLU A 35 -24.09 29.98 19.07
N LEU A 36 -23.26 29.02 19.47
CA LEU A 36 -23.69 27.66 19.80
C LEU A 36 -24.67 27.69 20.98
N LYS A 37 -25.83 27.04 20.83
CA LYS A 37 -26.86 26.94 21.87
C LYS A 37 -26.34 26.12 23.06
N GLU A 38 -26.29 26.71 24.25
CA GLU A 38 -25.87 26.04 25.49
C GLU A 38 -26.80 24.85 25.80
N THR A 39 -26.25 23.69 26.17
CA THR A 39 -27.05 22.51 26.52
C THR A 39 -27.57 22.58 27.96
N ASN A 40 -28.56 21.75 28.30
CA ASN A 40 -29.06 21.63 29.68
C ASN A 40 -27.96 21.20 30.68
N LEU A 41 -26.95 20.45 30.21
CA LEU A 41 -25.80 20.01 31.02
C LEU A 41 -24.82 21.17 31.25
N ASP A 42 -24.63 22.03 30.25
CA ASP A 42 -23.82 23.25 30.36
C ASP A 42 -24.42 24.24 31.35
N LEU A 43 -25.74 24.45 31.29
CA LEU A 43 -26.48 25.28 32.24
C LEU A 43 -26.32 24.75 33.68
N LEU A 44 -26.37 23.43 33.87
CA LEU A 44 -26.16 22.81 35.18
C LEU A 44 -24.73 23.04 35.70
N ILE A 45 -23.71 22.83 34.87
CA ILE A 45 -22.31 23.05 35.26
C ILE A 45 -22.05 24.54 35.55
N LYS A 46 -22.60 25.46 34.76
CA LYS A 46 -22.51 26.92 34.92
C LYS A 46 -23.15 27.42 36.22
N ILE A 47 -24.12 26.69 36.79
CA ILE A 47 -24.72 26.96 38.10
C ILE A 47 -23.86 26.39 39.23
N ILE A 48 -23.31 25.19 39.07
CA ILE A 48 -22.52 24.48 40.10
C ILE A 48 -21.11 25.05 40.24
N ASP A 49 -20.44 25.34 39.13
CA ASP A 49 -19.04 25.79 39.07
C ASP A 49 -18.80 26.61 37.79
N LYS A 50 -18.86 27.94 37.95
CA LYS A 50 -18.66 28.90 36.85
C LYS A 50 -17.26 28.82 36.25
N ASP A 51 -16.24 28.61 37.06
CA ASP A 51 -14.85 28.61 36.58
C ASP A 51 -14.57 27.36 35.75
N LYS A 52 -15.08 26.20 36.18
CA LYS A 52 -15.05 24.97 35.38
C LYS A 52 -15.86 25.08 34.09
N TYR A 53 -16.99 25.78 34.10
CA TYR A 53 -17.74 26.09 32.87
C TYR A 53 -16.93 26.93 31.88
N TYR A 54 -16.36 28.06 32.33
CA TYR A 54 -15.57 28.95 31.48
C TYR A 54 -14.19 28.39 31.11
N LYS A 55 -13.69 27.38 31.83
CA LYS A 55 -12.51 26.60 31.44
C LYS A 55 -12.85 25.64 30.32
N ARG A 56 -13.88 24.79 30.48
CA ARG A 56 -14.36 23.86 29.44
C ARG A 56 -14.70 24.61 28.14
N LYS A 57 -15.50 25.68 28.20
CA LYS A 57 -15.86 26.47 26.99
C LYS A 57 -14.67 27.20 26.34
N ARG A 58 -13.53 27.32 27.04
CA ARG A 58 -12.26 27.80 26.45
C ARG A 58 -11.49 26.66 25.80
N GLU A 59 -11.46 25.49 26.42
CA GLU A 59 -10.89 24.25 25.86
C GLU A 59 -11.64 23.84 24.59
N ASP A 60 -12.98 23.78 24.60
CA ASP A 60 -13.83 23.46 23.44
C ASP A 60 -13.58 24.43 22.27
N LYS A 61 -13.42 25.73 22.53
CA LYS A 61 -13.09 26.73 21.50
C LYS A 61 -11.68 26.57 20.94
N PHE A 62 -10.71 26.21 21.79
CA PHE A 62 -9.34 25.95 21.35
C PHE A 62 -9.29 24.69 20.47
N GLU A 63 -10.01 23.64 20.86
CA GLU A 63 -10.18 22.43 20.06
C GLU A 63 -10.91 22.72 18.74
N GLU A 64 -12.07 23.38 18.74
CA GLU A 64 -12.77 23.75 17.48
C GLU A 64 -11.88 24.60 16.56
N SER A 65 -11.13 25.57 17.08
CA SER A 65 -10.22 26.39 16.25
C SER A 65 -9.03 25.62 15.67
N ASN A 66 -8.56 24.58 16.36
CA ASN A 66 -7.52 23.68 15.85
C ASN A 66 -8.10 22.62 14.89
N PHE A 67 -9.33 22.15 15.11
CA PHE A 67 -9.98 21.12 14.28
C PHE A 67 -10.52 21.69 12.96
N THR A 68 -11.10 22.90 12.99
CA THR A 68 -11.63 23.56 11.78
C THR A 68 -10.53 24.02 10.82
N ASN A 69 -9.38 24.45 11.35
CA ASN A 69 -8.20 24.77 10.53
C ASN A 69 -7.47 23.52 9.98
N PHE A 70 -7.76 22.31 10.49
CA PHE A 70 -7.18 21.05 9.99
C PHE A 70 -8.08 20.28 9.00
N LEU A 71 -9.32 20.73 8.78
CA LEU A 71 -10.30 20.03 7.93
C LEU A 71 -10.50 20.67 6.54
N ILE A 72 -9.60 21.57 6.14
CA ILE A 72 -9.46 22.04 4.76
C ILE A 72 -7.99 21.99 4.30
N ASP A 73 -7.27 20.93 4.67
CA ASP A 73 -6.17 20.49 3.82
C ASP A 73 -6.78 19.73 2.64
N SER A 74 -6.60 20.27 1.44
CA SER A 74 -6.62 19.46 0.22
C SER A 74 -5.54 18.38 0.37
N ASP A 75 -5.92 17.10 0.29
CA ASP A 75 -5.06 15.90 0.36
C ASP A 75 -4.03 15.80 -0.81
N GLU A 76 -3.61 16.92 -1.41
CA GLU A 76 -2.54 16.98 -2.39
C GLU A 76 -1.20 16.92 -1.66
N GLU A 77 -0.57 15.73 -1.62
CA GLU A 77 0.88 15.65 -1.38
C GLU A 77 1.56 16.50 -2.46
N SER A 78 2.18 17.62 -2.08
CA SER A 78 3.16 18.26 -2.96
C SER A 78 4.27 17.24 -3.20
N GLU A 79 4.36 16.73 -4.43
CA GLU A 79 5.35 15.69 -4.75
C GLU A 79 6.74 16.28 -4.50
N ILE A 80 7.42 15.76 -3.48
CA ILE A 80 8.78 16.18 -3.15
C ILE A 80 9.66 15.77 -4.32
N GLU A 81 10.20 16.76 -5.04
CA GLU A 81 11.25 16.55 -6.04
C GLU A 81 12.50 16.02 -5.31
N LEU A 82 12.88 14.79 -5.65
CA LEU A 82 14.02 14.10 -5.04
C LEU A 82 15.22 14.20 -5.99
N GLU A 83 16.41 14.43 -5.43
CA GLU A 83 17.64 14.46 -6.23
C GLU A 83 18.06 13.06 -6.70
N THR A 84 18.50 12.93 -7.95
CA THR A 84 19.14 11.71 -8.48
C THR A 84 20.44 11.37 -7.73
N LYS A 85 20.39 10.51 -6.72
CA LYS A 85 21.57 9.92 -6.04
C LYS A 85 21.36 8.45 -5.69
N GLY A 86 22.26 7.61 -6.20
CA GLY A 86 22.31 6.16 -5.99
C GLY A 86 21.84 5.37 -7.22
N SER A 87 22.51 4.25 -7.51
CA SER A 87 21.96 3.20 -8.38
C SER A 87 21.15 2.24 -7.51
N LEU A 88 20.14 1.59 -8.09
CA LEU A 88 19.57 0.39 -7.47
C LEU A 88 20.65 -0.72 -7.41
N LEU A 89 20.47 -1.66 -6.47
CA LEU A 89 21.36 -2.80 -6.31
C LEU A 89 21.40 -3.65 -7.59
N ASP A 90 22.59 -3.84 -8.15
CA ASP A 90 22.80 -4.68 -9.35
C ASP A 90 22.46 -6.16 -9.12
N LYS A 91 22.37 -6.60 -7.86
CA LYS A 91 22.11 -7.98 -7.43
C LYS A 91 20.72 -8.10 -6.78
N ASP A 92 19.93 -9.06 -7.27
CA ASP A 92 18.64 -9.41 -6.70
C ASP A 92 18.79 -10.06 -5.31
N ILE A 93 18.47 -9.32 -4.25
CA ILE A 93 18.51 -9.78 -2.84
C ILE A 93 17.63 -11.03 -2.63
N PHE A 94 16.63 -11.30 -3.48
CA PHE A 94 15.87 -12.55 -3.40
C PHE A 94 16.76 -13.81 -3.41
N ASN A 95 17.91 -13.76 -4.10
CA ASN A 95 18.83 -14.89 -4.13
C ASN A 95 19.84 -14.91 -2.96
N THR A 96 20.00 -13.81 -2.22
CA THR A 96 20.93 -13.70 -1.08
C THR A 96 20.52 -14.59 0.10
N PHE A 97 19.25 -14.98 0.21
CA PHE A 97 18.80 -16.03 1.15
C PHE A 97 19.39 -17.43 0.89
N ASN A 98 20.08 -17.64 -0.24
CA ASN A 98 20.79 -18.89 -0.56
C ASN A 98 22.33 -18.73 -0.43
N GLU A 99 22.81 -17.58 0.04
CA GLU A 99 24.23 -17.44 0.43
C GLU A 99 24.51 -18.29 1.67
N ASP A 100 25.78 -18.65 1.88
CA ASP A 100 26.16 -19.34 3.11
C ASP A 100 25.89 -18.44 4.33
N TYR A 101 25.47 -19.05 5.43
CA TYR A 101 24.98 -18.34 6.62
C TYR A 101 26.02 -17.36 7.20
N GLU A 102 27.30 -17.69 7.11
CA GLU A 102 28.41 -16.85 7.57
C GLU A 102 28.59 -15.62 6.68
N THR A 103 28.54 -15.77 5.36
CA THR A 103 28.56 -14.65 4.40
C THR A 103 27.33 -13.77 4.54
N TYR A 104 26.15 -14.35 4.76
CA TYR A 104 24.93 -13.59 5.04
C TYR A 104 25.06 -12.76 6.33
N LEU A 105 25.54 -13.34 7.43
CA LEU A 105 25.75 -12.61 8.68
C LEU A 105 26.83 -11.53 8.56
N ARG A 106 27.92 -11.77 7.82
CA ARG A 106 29.00 -10.78 7.63
C ARG A 106 28.59 -9.63 6.71
N SER A 107 27.78 -9.89 5.69
CA SER A 107 27.27 -8.82 4.80
C SER A 107 26.20 -7.96 5.47
N ASN A 108 25.53 -8.47 6.51
CA ASN A 108 24.49 -7.78 7.27
C ASN A 108 24.91 -7.41 8.71
N SER A 109 26.18 -7.56 9.08
CA SER A 109 26.67 -7.22 10.41
C SER A 109 26.47 -5.73 10.70
N ASP A 110 26.08 -5.40 11.94
CA ASP A 110 25.92 -4.01 12.37
C ASP A 110 27.22 -3.22 12.16
N LEU A 111 27.09 -2.06 11.50
CA LEU A 111 28.14 -1.05 11.48
C LEU A 111 28.12 -0.36 12.84
N GLU A 112 29.20 -0.50 13.63
CA GLU A 112 29.40 0.18 14.92
C GLU A 112 29.61 1.70 14.75
N SER A 113 28.62 2.39 14.18
CA SER A 113 28.62 3.82 13.93
C SER A 113 27.19 4.35 14.04
N GLU A 114 26.95 5.25 14.98
CA GLU A 114 25.69 6.00 15.01
C GLU A 114 25.60 6.87 13.75
N ILE A 115 24.54 6.71 12.95
CA ILE A 115 24.34 7.49 11.73
C ILE A 115 23.27 8.54 11.95
N LEU A 116 23.64 9.80 11.77
CA LEU A 116 22.71 10.88 11.46
C LEU A 116 22.43 10.84 9.96
N PHE A 117 21.18 10.68 9.57
CA PHE A 117 20.76 10.76 8.18
C PHE A 117 19.78 11.92 7.97
N ASP A 118 19.93 12.58 6.83
CA ASP A 118 19.10 13.70 6.40
C ASP A 118 18.50 13.31 5.04
N HIS A 119 17.21 12.96 5.06
CA HIS A 119 16.51 12.34 3.95
C HIS A 119 15.09 12.91 3.82
N PRO A 120 14.68 13.45 2.65
CA PRO A 120 13.43 14.21 2.54
C PRO A 120 12.15 13.46 2.93
N LEU A 121 12.10 12.13 2.76
CA LEU A 121 10.95 11.29 3.11
C LEU A 121 10.90 10.87 4.59
N PHE A 122 11.90 11.23 5.41
CA PHE A 122 11.99 10.83 6.82
C PHE A 122 12.28 12.03 7.71
N SER A 123 11.65 12.08 8.89
CA SER A 123 12.17 12.95 9.96
C SER A 123 13.57 12.46 10.35
N SER A 124 14.49 13.38 10.63
CA SER A 124 15.87 13.04 10.97
C SER A 124 15.93 12.35 12.34
N TYR A 125 16.34 11.08 12.34
CA TYR A 125 16.47 10.26 13.54
C TYR A 125 17.90 9.72 13.69
N LYS A 126 18.28 9.44 14.94
CA LYS A 126 19.57 8.82 15.27
C LYS A 126 19.41 7.30 15.34
N LEU A 127 19.98 6.57 14.40
CA LEU A 127 19.97 5.11 14.40
C LEU A 127 21.19 4.58 15.16
N LYS A 128 20.97 3.63 16.09
CA LYS A 128 22.02 3.01 16.91
C LYS A 128 22.73 1.85 16.20
N ASN A 129 21.95 1.03 15.51
CA ASN A 129 22.40 -0.15 14.79
C ASN A 129 22.00 0.06 13.33
N VAL A 130 22.97 -0.02 12.41
CA VAL A 130 22.73 0.17 10.98
C VAL A 130 23.49 -0.88 10.19
N THR A 131 22.78 -1.72 9.45
CA THR A 131 23.39 -2.66 8.51
C THR A 131 23.80 -1.94 7.21
N PRO A 132 24.74 -2.50 6.42
CA PRO A 132 25.09 -1.93 5.11
C PRO A 132 23.88 -1.72 4.20
N LEU A 133 22.89 -2.61 4.24
CA LEU A 133 21.66 -2.52 3.46
C LEU A 133 20.76 -1.35 3.90
N VAL A 134 20.59 -1.14 5.22
CA VAL A 134 19.82 0.01 5.73
C VAL A 134 20.53 1.32 5.41
N LYS A 135 21.87 1.37 5.56
CA LYS A 135 22.67 2.55 5.18
C LYS A 135 22.54 2.86 3.69
N TYR A 136 22.53 1.85 2.84
CA TYR A 136 22.29 1.98 1.41
C TYR A 136 20.89 2.54 1.12
N LEU A 137 19.82 1.97 1.69
CA LEU A 137 18.46 2.46 1.50
C LEU A 137 18.34 3.94 1.86
N LEU A 138 18.82 4.33 3.05
CA LEU A 138 18.80 5.72 3.52
C LEU A 138 19.64 6.70 2.68
N SER A 139 20.49 6.19 1.77
CA SER A 139 21.26 7.02 0.83
C SER A 139 20.55 7.25 -0.51
N LEU A 140 19.54 6.43 -0.85
CA LEU A 140 18.74 6.58 -2.06
C LEU A 140 17.82 7.77 -1.92
N ARG A 141 18.09 8.86 -2.63
CA ARG A 141 17.23 10.06 -2.59
C ARG A 141 16.02 9.90 -3.51
N GLU A 142 16.25 9.72 -4.79
CA GLU A 142 15.22 9.40 -5.78
C GLU A 142 15.25 7.89 -6.08
N VAL A 143 14.06 7.29 -6.28
CA VAL A 143 13.93 5.88 -6.65
C VAL A 143 13.12 5.73 -7.96
N PRO A 144 13.57 4.88 -8.89
CA PRO A 144 12.88 4.63 -10.16
C PRO A 144 11.46 4.10 -9.98
N ASN A 145 10.54 4.42 -10.91
CA ASN A 145 9.15 3.97 -10.81
C ASN A 145 9.03 2.46 -11.12
N PRO A 146 8.57 1.61 -10.19
CA PRO A 146 8.52 0.16 -10.39
C PRO A 146 7.53 -0.32 -11.46
N LEU A 147 6.63 0.56 -11.93
CA LEU A 147 5.69 0.25 -13.01
C LEU A 147 6.31 0.41 -14.41
N THR A 148 7.43 1.13 -14.52
CA THR A 148 8.17 1.38 -15.77
C THR A 148 9.55 0.73 -15.77
N ASN A 149 10.27 0.80 -14.65
CA ASN A 149 11.67 0.40 -14.51
C ASN A 149 11.81 -1.06 -14.04
N HIS A 150 11.13 -1.97 -14.72
CA HIS A 150 11.01 -3.39 -14.34
C HIS A 150 12.33 -4.11 -14.10
N SER A 151 13.36 -3.81 -14.89
CA SER A 151 14.66 -4.47 -14.86
C SER A 151 15.42 -4.20 -13.57
N GLU A 152 15.34 -2.99 -13.04
CA GLU A 152 16.11 -2.51 -11.88
C GLU A 152 15.58 -3.09 -10.57
N TYR A 153 14.31 -3.49 -10.53
CA TYR A 153 13.70 -4.24 -9.43
C TYR A 153 13.70 -5.76 -9.66
N HIS A 154 14.32 -6.22 -10.75
CA HIS A 154 14.29 -7.61 -11.23
C HIS A 154 12.87 -8.19 -11.30
N ILE A 155 11.90 -7.41 -11.79
CA ILE A 155 10.50 -7.86 -11.94
C ILE A 155 10.41 -8.93 -13.03
N ASN A 156 9.69 -10.02 -12.74
CA ASN A 156 9.53 -11.12 -13.68
C ASN A 156 8.93 -10.67 -15.02
N THR A 157 9.52 -11.10 -16.14
CA THR A 157 9.12 -10.66 -17.49
C THR A 157 7.65 -10.88 -17.85
N LEU A 158 6.96 -11.87 -17.24
CA LEU A 158 5.52 -12.07 -17.42
C LEU A 158 4.71 -10.94 -16.75
N ILE A 159 5.10 -10.56 -15.53
CA ILE A 159 4.53 -9.43 -14.79
C ILE A 159 4.80 -8.12 -15.54
N SER A 160 6.04 -7.87 -15.98
CA SER A 160 6.39 -6.66 -16.71
C SER A 160 5.60 -6.49 -18.00
N LYS A 161 5.42 -7.57 -18.78
CA LYS A 161 4.56 -7.57 -19.98
C LYS A 161 3.10 -7.25 -19.61
N ARG A 162 2.60 -7.83 -18.52
CA ARG A 162 1.23 -7.59 -18.04
C ARG A 162 1.04 -6.14 -17.61
N ILE A 163 1.90 -5.58 -16.77
CA ILE A 163 1.85 -4.17 -16.34
C ILE A 163 1.92 -3.23 -17.55
N ASN A 164 2.85 -3.45 -18.47
CA ASN A 164 2.96 -2.64 -19.69
C ASN A 164 1.71 -2.73 -20.59
N THR A 165 0.98 -3.85 -20.58
CA THR A 165 -0.30 -3.99 -21.28
C THR A 165 -1.41 -3.22 -20.57
N LEU A 166 -1.45 -3.28 -19.24
CA LEU A 166 -2.41 -2.54 -18.42
C LEU A 166 -2.24 -1.02 -18.57
N LEU A 167 -1.02 -0.50 -18.42
CA LEU A 167 -0.68 0.92 -18.60
C LEU A 167 -1.10 1.44 -19.99
N LYS A 168 -0.85 0.68 -21.06
CA LYS A 168 -1.27 1.03 -22.43
C LYS A 168 -2.79 1.02 -22.62
N SER A 169 -3.51 0.18 -21.86
CA SER A 169 -4.94 -0.03 -22.08
C SER A 169 -5.82 1.17 -21.68
N LYS A 170 -5.35 2.03 -20.76
CA LYS A 170 -6.09 3.13 -20.11
C LYS A 170 -7.48 2.74 -19.52
N LYS A 171 -7.80 1.45 -19.45
CA LYS A 171 -9.12 0.91 -19.09
C LYS A 171 -9.13 0.15 -17.75
N ILE A 172 -8.00 0.10 -17.05
CA ILE A 172 -7.84 -0.64 -15.80
C ILE A 172 -7.10 0.25 -14.83
N ASP A 173 -7.66 0.39 -13.63
CA ASP A 173 -7.16 1.25 -12.55
C ASP A 173 -5.84 0.68 -11.99
N ILE A 174 -4.74 1.10 -12.60
CA ILE A 174 -3.43 1.14 -11.96
C ILE A 174 -3.35 2.50 -11.27
N PRO A 175 -3.17 2.56 -9.95
CA PRO A 175 -3.06 3.82 -9.25
C PRO A 175 -1.71 4.50 -9.52
N GLU A 176 -1.70 5.83 -9.48
CA GLU A 176 -0.47 6.60 -9.53
C GLU A 176 0.32 6.42 -8.22
N LEU A 177 1.65 6.52 -8.32
CA LEU A 177 2.56 6.27 -7.20
C LEU A 177 3.27 7.58 -6.86
N SER A 178 3.02 8.14 -5.68
CA SER A 178 3.86 9.24 -5.16
C SER A 178 5.24 8.73 -4.77
N SER A 179 6.22 9.64 -4.67
CA SER A 179 7.60 9.31 -4.30
C SER A 179 7.73 8.45 -3.03
N SER A 180 6.91 8.72 -2.01
CA SER A 180 6.81 7.92 -0.78
C SER A 180 6.47 6.44 -1.04
N ILE A 181 5.64 6.18 -2.05
CA ILE A 181 5.14 4.84 -2.40
C ILE A 181 6.14 4.11 -3.30
N LYS A 182 6.82 4.83 -4.21
CA LYS A 182 7.97 4.31 -4.98
C LYS A 182 9.07 3.83 -4.00
N TYR A 183 9.37 4.64 -2.98
CA TYR A 183 10.36 4.30 -1.96
C TYR A 183 9.92 3.11 -1.09
N PHE A 184 8.64 3.06 -0.68
CA PHE A 184 8.09 1.91 0.04
C PHE A 184 8.25 0.59 -0.73
N PHE A 185 8.02 0.57 -2.06
CA PHE A 185 8.30 -0.61 -2.88
C PHE A 185 9.79 -1.00 -2.89
N THR A 186 10.70 -0.02 -2.89
CA THR A 186 12.14 -0.27 -2.83
C THR A 186 12.53 -0.98 -1.52
N CYS A 187 11.97 -0.57 -0.39
CA CYS A 187 12.13 -1.27 0.89
C CYS A 187 11.58 -2.72 0.82
N LEU A 188 10.37 -2.92 0.30
CA LEU A 188 9.81 -4.27 0.15
C LEU A 188 10.68 -5.15 -0.77
N ASN A 189 11.12 -4.64 -1.93
CA ASN A 189 11.90 -5.40 -2.90
C ASN A 189 13.34 -5.70 -2.45
N THR A 190 13.83 -5.01 -1.41
CA THR A 190 15.11 -5.30 -0.74
C THR A 190 14.96 -6.26 0.46
N TYR A 191 13.75 -6.77 0.74
CA TYR A 191 13.46 -7.75 1.78
C TYR A 191 13.86 -7.34 3.21
N VAL A 192 13.92 -6.03 3.49
CA VAL A 192 14.00 -5.53 4.86
C VAL A 192 12.63 -5.57 5.53
N ASP A 193 12.60 -5.69 6.86
CA ASP A 193 11.37 -5.52 7.63
C ASP A 193 10.91 -4.06 7.57
N VAL A 194 9.65 -3.82 7.19
CA VAL A 194 9.09 -2.48 7.00
C VAL A 194 7.89 -2.26 7.91
N PHE A 195 7.95 -1.20 8.72
CA PHE A 195 6.81 -0.68 9.46
C PHE A 195 6.32 0.61 8.80
N TYR A 196 5.17 0.55 8.13
CA TYR A 196 4.62 1.67 7.35
C TYR A 196 3.36 2.25 8.00
N LEU A 197 3.38 3.57 8.26
CA LEU A 197 2.32 4.28 8.99
C LEU A 197 1.51 5.29 8.15
N ASN A 198 1.99 5.71 6.96
CA ASN A 198 1.36 6.77 6.16
C ASN A 198 0.17 6.27 5.32
N ASN A 199 -0.76 5.54 5.96
CA ASN A 199 -1.96 4.98 5.34
C ASN A 199 -3.06 6.06 5.20
N ARG A 200 -2.90 6.98 4.24
CA ARG A 200 -3.88 8.03 3.92
C ARG A 200 -4.92 7.53 2.92
N ILE A 201 -6.13 8.09 2.97
CA ILE A 201 -7.26 7.68 2.13
C ILE A 201 -6.89 7.67 0.64
N GLY A 202 -6.20 8.71 0.16
CA GLY A 202 -5.77 8.83 -1.25
C GLY A 202 -4.62 7.90 -1.65
N THR A 203 -3.85 7.35 -0.71
CA THR A 203 -2.69 6.49 -1.00
C THR A 203 -2.96 5.00 -0.78
N LEU A 204 -4.07 4.64 -0.11
CA LEU A 204 -4.43 3.25 0.22
C LEU A 204 -4.39 2.31 -0.99
N ASP A 205 -4.97 2.71 -2.12
CA ASP A 205 -5.04 1.87 -3.32
C ASP A 205 -3.65 1.63 -3.94
N SER A 206 -2.83 2.68 -3.99
CA SER A 206 -1.43 2.62 -4.41
C SER A 206 -0.60 1.69 -3.50
N ILE A 207 -0.77 1.79 -2.18
CA ILE A 207 -0.11 0.92 -1.19
C ILE A 207 -0.54 -0.54 -1.39
N ARG A 208 -1.87 -0.79 -1.48
CA ARG A 208 -2.46 -2.13 -1.71
C ARG A 208 -1.96 -2.75 -3.02
N PHE A 209 -1.85 -1.95 -4.08
CA PHE A 209 -1.30 -2.39 -5.36
C PHE A 209 0.19 -2.74 -5.25
N ILE A 210 0.98 -1.91 -4.57
CA ILE A 210 2.44 -2.02 -4.51
C ILE A 210 2.93 -3.22 -3.70
N TYR A 211 2.34 -3.53 -2.54
CA TYR A 211 2.70 -4.78 -1.87
C TYR A 211 2.14 -6.02 -2.60
N SER A 212 1.01 -5.89 -3.31
CA SER A 212 0.52 -6.97 -4.20
C SER A 212 1.49 -7.25 -5.35
N LEU A 213 2.12 -6.21 -5.91
CA LEU A 213 3.20 -6.33 -6.89
C LEU A 213 4.44 -7.02 -6.31
N HIS A 214 4.84 -6.66 -5.09
CA HIS A 214 5.94 -7.33 -4.39
C HIS A 214 5.65 -8.83 -4.20
N ILE A 215 4.45 -9.18 -3.69
CA ILE A 215 4.01 -10.58 -3.52
C ILE A 215 4.04 -11.33 -4.86
N ALA A 216 3.48 -10.75 -5.92
CA ALA A 216 3.49 -11.34 -7.25
C ALA A 216 4.93 -11.58 -7.77
N ASN A 217 5.83 -10.61 -7.58
CA ASN A 217 7.24 -10.73 -7.96
C ASN A 217 7.93 -11.85 -7.18
N HIS A 218 7.79 -11.88 -5.86
CA HIS A 218 8.36 -12.90 -4.99
C HIS A 218 7.93 -14.33 -5.38
N ILE A 219 6.62 -14.54 -5.59
CA ILE A 219 6.08 -15.85 -5.98
C ILE A 219 6.57 -16.29 -7.36
N THR A 220 6.64 -15.38 -8.34
CA THR A 220 7.14 -15.70 -9.69
C THR A 220 8.64 -15.98 -9.70
N LYS A 221 9.46 -15.22 -8.95
CA LYS A 221 10.88 -15.49 -8.72
C LYS A 221 11.07 -16.89 -8.14
N SER A 222 10.41 -17.19 -7.01
CA SER A 222 10.43 -18.51 -6.34
C SER A 222 10.02 -19.67 -7.27
N SER A 223 9.07 -19.46 -8.18
CA SER A 223 8.70 -20.49 -9.17
C SER A 223 9.70 -20.63 -10.32
N SER A 224 10.39 -19.54 -10.71
CA SER A 224 11.32 -19.56 -11.84
C SER A 224 12.59 -20.36 -11.54
N THR A 225 13.13 -20.23 -10.32
CA THR A 225 14.36 -20.94 -9.92
C THR A 225 14.17 -22.45 -9.81
N LYS A 226 12.93 -22.93 -9.56
CA LYS A 226 12.59 -24.36 -9.69
C LYS A 226 12.80 -24.87 -11.11
N SER A 227 12.51 -24.06 -12.14
CA SER A 227 12.62 -24.48 -13.54
C SER A 227 14.07 -24.59 -14.01
N SER A 228 14.98 -23.77 -13.49
CA SER A 228 16.41 -23.85 -13.82
C SER A 228 17.06 -25.14 -13.29
N SER A 229 16.80 -25.51 -12.02
CA SER A 229 17.35 -26.74 -11.42
C SER A 229 16.85 -28.01 -12.12
N THR A 230 15.58 -28.07 -12.55
CA THR A 230 15.07 -29.25 -13.29
C THR A 230 15.61 -29.32 -14.72
N LYS A 231 15.80 -28.19 -15.41
CA LYS A 231 16.30 -28.17 -16.80
C LYS A 231 17.79 -28.52 -16.91
N SER A 232 18.62 -28.13 -15.94
CA SER A 232 20.04 -28.51 -15.93
C SER A 232 20.23 -30.01 -15.73
N SER A 233 19.37 -30.66 -14.94
CA SER A 233 19.34 -32.12 -14.76
C SER A 233 18.93 -32.86 -16.04
N LEU A 234 17.83 -32.45 -16.68
CA LEU A 234 17.33 -33.07 -17.92
C LEU A 234 18.35 -33.00 -19.06
N ASN A 235 19.07 -31.87 -19.21
CA ASN A 235 20.06 -31.70 -20.27
C ASN A 235 21.30 -32.62 -20.13
N LYS A 236 21.61 -33.15 -18.93
CA LYS A 236 22.67 -34.16 -18.75
C LYS A 236 22.25 -35.56 -19.22
N SER A 237 20.96 -35.90 -19.19
CA SER A 237 20.48 -37.24 -19.58
C SER A 237 20.46 -37.52 -21.08
N SER A 238 20.46 -36.50 -21.94
CA SER A 238 20.32 -36.67 -23.40
C SER A 238 21.64 -36.67 -24.19
N MET A 239 22.80 -36.53 -23.53
CA MET A 239 24.11 -36.45 -24.20
C MET A 239 25.07 -37.58 -23.78
N ASN A 240 24.54 -38.78 -23.57
CA ASN A 240 25.33 -40.01 -23.36
C ASN A 240 24.87 -41.13 -24.30
N LYS A 241 25.01 -40.92 -25.62
CA LYS A 241 24.88 -42.02 -26.60
C LYS A 241 25.80 -41.87 -27.81
N CYS A 242 26.98 -42.48 -27.68
CA CYS A 242 27.80 -43.06 -28.75
C CYS A 242 28.29 -42.16 -29.89
N THR A 243 29.54 -41.71 -29.78
CA THR A 243 30.55 -41.98 -30.82
C THR A 243 31.91 -42.24 -30.19
N LEU A 244 32.43 -43.46 -30.34
CA LEU A 244 33.84 -43.75 -30.11
C LEU A 244 34.66 -42.97 -31.15
N ASN A 245 35.71 -42.27 -30.72
CA ASN A 245 37.00 -42.29 -31.42
C ASN A 245 38.15 -41.83 -30.52
N LYS A 246 39.36 -42.26 -30.88
CA LYS A 246 40.52 -42.41 -29.99
C LYS A 246 41.67 -41.48 -30.40
N SER A 247 42.00 -40.47 -29.57
CA SER A 247 43.32 -39.80 -29.63
C SER A 247 43.62 -38.92 -28.39
N THR A 248 44.54 -39.41 -27.55
CA THR A 248 45.69 -38.69 -26.93
C THR A 248 45.54 -37.29 -26.32
N LEU A 249 45.88 -37.20 -25.01
CA LEU A 249 46.60 -36.11 -24.31
C LEU A 249 46.13 -34.64 -24.51
N ASN A 250 45.67 -33.94 -23.46
CA ASN A 250 46.56 -33.39 -22.42
C ASN A 250 45.80 -32.90 -21.15
N LYS A 251 46.54 -32.77 -20.04
CA LYS A 251 46.07 -32.10 -18.81
C LYS A 251 46.04 -30.58 -19.02
N SER A 252 44.99 -29.91 -18.51
CA SER A 252 45.05 -28.82 -17.50
C SER A 252 44.01 -27.71 -17.66
N SER A 253 42.88 -27.86 -16.97
CA SER A 253 42.21 -26.78 -16.24
C SER A 253 41.24 -27.41 -15.25
N ARG A 254 41.04 -26.78 -14.09
CA ARG A 254 40.03 -27.23 -13.12
C ARG A 254 38.67 -26.85 -13.70
N ASN A 255 37.78 -27.83 -13.86
CA ASN A 255 36.37 -27.50 -13.93
C ASN A 255 35.97 -26.96 -12.56
N GLU A 256 35.56 -25.70 -12.50
CA GLU A 256 34.71 -25.25 -11.41
C GLU A 256 33.39 -25.99 -11.58
N GLU A 257 33.19 -27.01 -10.75
CA GLU A 257 31.90 -27.68 -10.65
C GLU A 257 30.92 -26.66 -10.10
N SER A 258 30.16 -26.03 -11.01
CA SER A 258 29.11 -25.09 -10.64
C SER A 258 28.15 -25.80 -9.69
N ASP A 259 28.12 -25.36 -8.43
CA ASP A 259 27.27 -25.94 -7.40
C ASP A 259 25.85 -26.08 -7.94
N VAL A 260 25.40 -27.34 -8.02
CA VAL A 260 24.04 -27.63 -8.43
C VAL A 260 23.19 -27.29 -7.21
N ASP A 261 22.49 -26.17 -7.31
CA ASP A 261 21.42 -25.75 -6.41
C ASP A 261 20.32 -26.84 -6.35
N GLU A 262 20.58 -27.90 -5.58
CA GLU A 262 19.65 -28.99 -5.23
C GLU A 262 18.63 -28.47 -4.21
N ARG A 263 17.84 -27.49 -4.65
CA ARG A 263 16.78 -26.86 -3.88
C ARG A 263 15.69 -27.88 -3.57
N THR A 264 15.75 -28.48 -2.39
CA THR A 264 14.66 -29.25 -1.83
C THR A 264 13.46 -28.34 -1.60
N GLU A 265 12.26 -28.80 -1.99
CA GLU A 265 11.04 -28.11 -1.58
C GLU A 265 10.91 -28.27 -0.05
N GLY A 266 10.74 -27.17 0.67
CA GLY A 266 10.48 -27.21 2.11
C GLY A 266 9.22 -28.06 2.40
N PHE A 267 9.11 -28.56 3.63
CA PHE A 267 8.05 -29.49 4.05
C PHE A 267 6.61 -29.03 3.71
N THR A 268 6.40 -27.72 3.50
CA THR A 268 5.13 -27.14 3.03
C THR A 268 5.37 -26.12 1.91
N ARG A 269 4.43 -26.02 0.96
CA ARG A 269 4.49 -25.10 -0.20
C ARG A 269 4.28 -23.60 0.07
N PRO A 270 3.53 -23.14 1.09
CA PRO A 270 3.29 -21.72 1.33
C PRO A 270 4.56 -20.90 1.49
N LYS A 271 4.58 -19.72 0.84
CA LYS A 271 5.70 -18.76 0.89
C LYS A 271 5.28 -17.40 1.43
N VAL A 272 4.04 -17.00 1.16
CA VAL A 272 3.48 -15.70 1.56
C VAL A 272 2.24 -15.93 2.40
N LEU A 273 2.18 -15.29 3.56
CA LEU A 273 1.00 -15.17 4.39
C LEU A 273 0.63 -13.68 4.49
N VAL A 274 -0.60 -13.34 4.13
CA VAL A 274 -1.17 -12.00 4.31
C VAL A 274 -2.27 -12.09 5.36
N ILE A 275 -2.14 -11.29 6.41
CA ILE A 275 -3.14 -11.17 7.47
C ILE A 275 -3.82 -9.80 7.34
N CYS A 276 -5.15 -9.78 7.22
CA CYS A 276 -5.94 -8.55 7.19
C CYS A 276 -7.29 -8.74 7.91
N GLY A 277 -7.91 -7.64 8.34
CA GLY A 277 -9.07 -7.70 9.24
C GLY A 277 -10.40 -8.06 8.59
N LEU A 278 -10.63 -7.63 7.34
CA LEU A 278 -11.97 -7.64 6.71
C LEU A 278 -11.92 -8.23 5.30
N ARG A 279 -13.02 -8.84 4.85
CA ARG A 279 -13.16 -9.36 3.47
C ARG A 279 -12.96 -8.30 2.40
N CYS A 280 -13.42 -7.06 2.58
CA CYS A 280 -13.20 -5.97 1.62
C CYS A 280 -11.69 -5.71 1.39
N ILE A 281 -10.90 -5.62 2.46
CA ILE A 281 -9.44 -5.46 2.38
C ILE A 281 -8.81 -6.67 1.67
N ALA A 282 -9.24 -7.89 2.01
CA ALA A 282 -8.76 -9.10 1.33
C ALA A 282 -9.15 -9.11 -0.17
N LYS A 283 -10.35 -8.65 -0.51
CA LYS A 283 -10.85 -8.53 -1.88
C LYS A 283 -9.92 -7.66 -2.72
N ASP A 284 -9.54 -6.50 -2.22
CA ASP A 284 -8.69 -5.57 -2.98
C ASP A 284 -7.31 -6.14 -3.25
N ILE A 285 -6.73 -6.84 -2.27
CA ILE A 285 -5.43 -7.53 -2.41
C ILE A 285 -5.54 -8.61 -3.48
N ILE A 286 -6.57 -9.46 -3.42
CA ILE A 286 -6.79 -10.55 -4.38
C ILE A 286 -7.08 -9.98 -5.78
N THR A 287 -7.86 -8.89 -5.87
CA THR A 287 -8.16 -8.19 -7.12
C THR A 287 -6.91 -7.59 -7.73
N ASN A 288 -6.02 -6.97 -6.94
CA ASN A 288 -4.74 -6.47 -7.42
C ASN A 288 -3.80 -7.60 -7.84
N LEU A 289 -3.74 -8.72 -7.11
CA LEU A 289 -3.03 -9.92 -7.53
C LEU A 289 -3.57 -10.46 -8.87
N LEU A 290 -4.89 -10.46 -9.08
CA LEU A 290 -5.55 -10.89 -10.33
C LEU A 290 -5.35 -9.90 -11.50
N LYS A 291 -5.22 -8.59 -11.23
CA LYS A 291 -4.78 -7.60 -12.22
C LYS A 291 -3.37 -7.96 -12.71
N ILE A 292 -2.45 -8.26 -11.79
CA ILE A 292 -1.01 -8.45 -12.04
C ILE A 292 -0.67 -9.86 -12.59
N ILE A 293 -1.33 -10.91 -12.10
CA ILE A 293 -1.22 -12.29 -12.58
C ILE A 293 -2.64 -12.83 -12.81
N PRO A 294 -3.06 -13.12 -14.06
CA PRO A 294 -4.41 -13.55 -14.34
C PRO A 294 -4.74 -14.91 -13.70
N THR A 295 -6.02 -15.13 -13.37
CA THR A 295 -6.50 -16.45 -12.95
C THR A 295 -6.48 -17.45 -14.11
N SER A 296 -6.38 -18.74 -13.78
CA SER A 296 -6.79 -19.81 -14.68
C SER A 296 -8.25 -19.64 -15.12
N LYS A 297 -8.58 -20.12 -16.34
CA LYS A 297 -9.90 -19.96 -17.00
C LYS A 297 -11.07 -20.72 -16.32
N SER A 298 -10.88 -21.19 -15.08
CA SER A 298 -11.95 -21.80 -14.28
C SER A 298 -12.80 -20.70 -13.65
N ASN A 299 -13.79 -20.23 -14.41
CA ASN A 299 -14.67 -19.13 -13.96
C ASN A 299 -15.30 -19.42 -12.59
N LYS A 300 -15.64 -20.67 -12.27
CA LYS A 300 -16.28 -21.07 -11.00
C LYS A 300 -15.57 -20.58 -9.74
N ASN A 301 -14.24 -20.60 -9.71
CA ASN A 301 -13.50 -20.15 -8.52
C ASN A 301 -13.40 -18.62 -8.45
N LEU A 302 -13.46 -17.92 -9.60
CA LEU A 302 -13.55 -16.46 -9.66
C LEU A 302 -14.96 -15.98 -9.30
N GLU A 303 -15.99 -16.60 -9.87
CA GLU A 303 -17.41 -16.39 -9.53
C GLU A 303 -17.65 -16.60 -8.03
N ARG A 304 -17.11 -17.70 -7.45
CA ARG A 304 -17.17 -17.94 -6.01
C ARG A 304 -16.46 -16.83 -5.22
N PHE A 305 -15.28 -16.38 -5.65
CA PHE A 305 -14.56 -15.30 -5.00
C PHE A 305 -15.38 -14.00 -5.00
N GLU A 306 -15.93 -13.60 -6.14
CA GLU A 306 -16.76 -12.40 -6.21
C GLU A 306 -18.02 -12.52 -5.34
N MET A 307 -18.69 -13.68 -5.32
CA MET A 307 -19.85 -13.91 -4.43
C MET A 307 -19.49 -13.94 -2.93
N GLU A 308 -18.32 -14.45 -2.56
CA GLU A 308 -17.93 -14.63 -1.15
C GLU A 308 -17.25 -13.39 -0.54
N PHE A 309 -16.61 -12.56 -1.35
CA PHE A 309 -15.84 -11.38 -0.91
C PHE A 309 -16.47 -10.03 -1.29
N SER A 310 -17.48 -10.00 -2.17
CA SER A 310 -18.27 -8.79 -2.45
C SER A 310 -19.55 -8.73 -1.60
N LEU A 311 -20.21 -7.58 -1.67
CA LEU A 311 -21.63 -7.42 -1.37
C LEU A 311 -22.40 -7.32 -2.69
N SER A 312 -23.73 -7.47 -2.68
CA SER A 312 -24.55 -7.21 -3.87
C SER A 312 -24.63 -5.71 -4.17
N ASP A 313 -25.03 -5.35 -5.40
CA ASP A 313 -25.27 -3.95 -5.78
C ASP A 313 -26.41 -3.29 -4.99
N GLU A 314 -27.27 -4.07 -4.33
CA GLU A 314 -28.34 -3.57 -3.46
C GLU A 314 -27.80 -3.29 -2.06
N ASP A 315 -27.09 -4.27 -1.46
CA ASP A 315 -26.43 -4.13 -0.15
C ASP A 315 -25.40 -2.98 -0.15
N LEU A 316 -24.65 -2.81 -1.24
CA LEU A 316 -23.69 -1.70 -1.39
C LEU A 316 -24.40 -0.34 -1.40
N LYS A 317 -25.59 -0.23 -2.01
CA LYS A 317 -26.36 1.02 -2.00
C LYS A 317 -26.89 1.30 -0.60
N GLU A 318 -27.45 0.30 0.08
CA GLU A 318 -27.93 0.45 1.46
C GLU A 318 -26.80 0.85 2.41
N GLN A 319 -25.63 0.21 2.29
CA GLN A 319 -24.43 0.54 3.08
C GLN A 319 -23.99 2.00 2.85
N ASN A 320 -23.90 2.44 1.60
CA ASN A 320 -23.54 3.82 1.26
C ASN A 320 -24.58 4.84 1.74
N GLU A 321 -25.88 4.55 1.57
CA GLU A 321 -26.95 5.37 2.13
C GLU A 321 -26.89 5.46 3.66
N SER A 322 -26.58 4.35 4.34
CA SER A 322 -26.41 4.30 5.80
C SER A 322 -25.25 5.19 6.25
N TYR A 323 -24.13 5.18 5.53
CA TYR A 323 -22.99 6.06 5.80
C TYR A 323 -23.32 7.55 5.58
N LEU A 324 -24.06 7.88 4.53
CA LEU A 324 -24.54 9.24 4.28
C LEU A 324 -25.52 9.71 5.37
N LYS A 325 -26.51 8.89 5.72
CA LYS A 325 -27.51 9.17 6.78
C LYS A 325 -26.85 9.36 8.14
N THR A 326 -25.82 8.57 8.46
CA THR A 326 -25.07 8.65 9.73
C THR A 326 -23.85 9.57 9.69
N LYS A 327 -23.62 10.28 8.56
CA LYS A 327 -22.51 11.22 8.34
C LYS A 327 -21.14 10.64 8.74
N LYS A 328 -20.84 9.41 8.30
CA LYS A 328 -19.53 8.78 8.53
C LYS A 328 -18.42 9.59 7.86
N ALA A 329 -17.27 9.67 8.52
CA ALA A 329 -16.08 10.28 7.97
C ALA A 329 -15.54 9.47 6.77
N LYS A 330 -14.84 10.15 5.85
CA LYS A 330 -14.40 9.61 4.55
C LYS A 330 -13.45 8.40 4.70
N ASP A 331 -12.61 8.41 5.72
CA ASP A 331 -11.70 7.33 6.12
C ASP A 331 -12.46 6.08 6.55
N TYR A 332 -13.49 6.24 7.38
CA TYR A 332 -14.39 5.16 7.80
C TYR A 332 -15.09 4.57 6.58
N VAL A 333 -15.65 5.41 5.71
CA VAL A 333 -16.32 4.92 4.49
C VAL A 333 -15.36 4.13 3.61
N MET A 334 -14.16 4.64 3.31
CA MET A 334 -13.19 3.94 2.47
C MET A 334 -12.67 2.63 3.10
N THR A 335 -12.52 2.60 4.43
CA THR A 335 -12.01 1.41 5.15
C THR A 335 -13.05 0.29 5.26
N PHE A 336 -14.32 0.66 5.46
CA PHE A 336 -15.40 -0.28 5.77
C PHE A 336 -16.40 -0.50 4.62
N SER A 337 -16.19 0.09 3.44
CA SER A 337 -17.01 -0.20 2.26
C SER A 337 -16.82 -1.64 1.76
N GLY A 338 -17.90 -2.26 1.28
CA GLY A 338 -17.92 -3.65 0.86
C GLY A 338 -18.13 -4.63 2.03
N ASN A 339 -17.71 -5.89 1.83
CA ASN A 339 -17.99 -6.97 2.77
C ASN A 339 -17.09 -6.87 4.02
N GLN A 340 -17.70 -6.66 5.18
CA GLN A 340 -17.01 -6.46 6.46
C GLN A 340 -16.79 -7.75 7.28
N ASP A 341 -17.24 -8.92 6.81
CA ASP A 341 -17.12 -10.16 7.58
C ASP A 341 -15.62 -10.52 7.79
N ASP A 342 -15.25 -10.67 9.06
CA ASP A 342 -13.91 -10.86 9.59
C ASP A 342 -13.51 -12.34 9.75
N ALA A 343 -14.37 -13.28 9.33
CA ALA A 343 -14.16 -14.72 9.43
C ALA A 343 -13.84 -15.38 8.07
N PHE A 344 -12.82 -14.89 7.36
CA PHE A 344 -12.39 -15.43 6.05
C PHE A 344 -11.00 -16.05 6.05
N LYS A 345 -10.78 -16.95 5.08
CA LYS A 345 -9.46 -17.50 4.73
C LYS A 345 -9.48 -18.05 3.30
N ILE A 346 -8.42 -17.83 2.52
CA ILE A 346 -8.28 -18.35 1.15
C ILE A 346 -6.83 -18.73 0.86
N GLY A 347 -6.66 -19.89 0.23
CA GLY A 347 -5.39 -20.35 -0.31
C GLY A 347 -5.34 -20.11 -1.82
N ILE A 348 -4.19 -19.62 -2.30
CA ILE A 348 -3.96 -19.32 -3.72
C ILE A 348 -2.67 -20.00 -4.16
N ARG A 349 -2.73 -20.77 -5.23
CA ARG A 349 -1.58 -21.44 -5.85
C ARG A 349 -1.17 -20.70 -7.11
N TYR A 350 0.13 -20.52 -7.31
CA TYR A 350 0.69 -20.03 -8.57
C TYR A 350 1.17 -21.22 -9.41
N GLU A 351 0.73 -21.27 -10.66
CA GLU A 351 1.05 -22.37 -11.56
C GLU A 351 1.05 -21.91 -13.02
N SER A 352 2.15 -22.17 -13.73
CA SER A 352 2.27 -21.90 -15.17
C SER A 352 1.91 -20.46 -15.61
N GLY A 353 2.20 -19.47 -14.77
CA GLY A 353 1.88 -18.05 -15.04
C GLY A 353 0.47 -17.61 -14.62
N LEU A 354 -0.29 -18.46 -13.93
CA LEU A 354 -1.69 -18.25 -13.56
C LEU A 354 -1.89 -18.40 -12.04
N LEU A 355 -2.89 -17.69 -11.50
CA LEU A 355 -3.39 -17.91 -10.15
C LEU A 355 -4.54 -18.92 -10.15
N ASN A 356 -4.52 -19.82 -9.18
CA ASN A 356 -5.61 -20.75 -8.87
C ASN A 356 -6.12 -20.42 -7.47
N LEU A 357 -7.33 -19.85 -7.37
CA LEU A 357 -7.99 -19.52 -6.11
C LEU A 357 -8.57 -20.78 -5.43
N TYR A 358 -8.78 -20.71 -4.10
CA TYR A 358 -9.36 -21.76 -3.27
C TYR A 358 -8.56 -23.09 -3.22
N THR A 359 -7.24 -23.02 -3.25
CA THR A 359 -6.39 -24.20 -3.06
C THR A 359 -6.20 -24.59 -1.59
N PRO A 360 -6.09 -25.89 -1.25
CA PRO A 360 -5.75 -26.35 0.09
C PRO A 360 -4.39 -25.80 0.56
N PHE A 361 -4.28 -25.39 1.82
CA PHE A 361 -3.17 -24.55 2.29
C PHE A 361 -1.78 -25.15 2.08
N TYR A 362 -1.57 -26.44 2.37
CA TYR A 362 -0.30 -27.13 2.10
C TYR A 362 0.12 -27.16 0.62
N SER A 363 -0.83 -26.89 -0.30
CA SER A 363 -0.62 -26.82 -1.76
C SER A 363 -0.71 -25.41 -2.34
N SER A 364 -0.94 -24.40 -1.50
CA SER A 364 -0.98 -22.98 -1.87
C SER A 364 0.43 -22.38 -1.86
N ASP A 365 0.64 -21.33 -2.66
CA ASP A 365 1.86 -20.51 -2.62
C ASP A 365 1.65 -19.24 -1.76
N ILE A 366 0.42 -18.71 -1.76
CA ILE A 366 -0.04 -17.56 -0.98
C ILE A 366 -1.23 -17.99 -0.11
N ILE A 367 -1.28 -17.54 1.15
CA ILE A 367 -2.46 -17.63 2.01
C ILE A 367 -2.88 -16.21 2.39
N ILE A 368 -4.16 -15.89 2.24
CA ILE A 368 -4.74 -14.60 2.67
C ILE A 368 -5.86 -14.92 3.65
N ALA A 369 -5.77 -14.41 4.89
CA ALA A 369 -6.72 -14.77 5.93
C ALA A 369 -6.88 -13.68 7.00
N SER A 370 -7.97 -13.80 7.73
CA SER A 370 -8.20 -13.08 8.98
C SER A 370 -7.58 -13.83 10.17
N PRO A 371 -7.22 -13.13 11.27
CA PRO A 371 -6.85 -13.78 12.52
C PRO A 371 -7.94 -14.75 13.03
N LEU A 372 -9.22 -14.35 12.91
CA LEU A 372 -10.37 -15.15 13.31
C LEU A 372 -10.54 -16.38 12.41
N GLY A 373 -10.36 -16.24 11.10
CA GLY A 373 -10.45 -17.34 10.12
C GLY A 373 -9.36 -18.41 10.26
N LEU A 374 -8.18 -18.04 10.78
CA LEU A 374 -7.06 -18.96 11.08
C LEU A 374 -7.20 -19.66 12.44
N ARG A 375 -7.84 -19.04 13.44
CA ARG A 375 -7.95 -19.58 14.81
C ARG A 375 -8.46 -21.04 14.89
N PRO A 376 -9.50 -21.47 14.12
CA PRO A 376 -9.95 -22.86 14.13
C PRO A 376 -8.91 -23.86 13.60
N LEU A 377 -7.99 -23.43 12.73
CA LEU A 377 -6.96 -24.30 12.16
C LEU A 377 -5.78 -24.49 13.11
N ILE A 378 -5.39 -23.43 13.84
CA ILE A 378 -4.27 -23.47 14.78
C ILE A 378 -4.65 -24.25 16.04
N ASN A 379 -5.86 -24.04 16.57
CA ASN A 379 -6.30 -24.67 17.82
C ASN A 379 -6.48 -26.20 17.72
N VAL A 380 -6.58 -26.76 16.50
CA VAL A 380 -6.66 -28.22 16.27
C VAL A 380 -5.30 -28.91 16.43
N PHE A 381 -4.19 -28.17 16.46
CA PHE A 381 -2.83 -28.72 16.66
C PHE A 381 -2.31 -28.63 18.11
N ILE A 382 -3.11 -28.10 19.04
CA ILE A 382 -2.71 -27.86 20.45
C ILE A 382 -3.51 -28.75 21.43
N SER A 383 -4.40 -29.61 20.91
CA SER A 383 -5.15 -30.64 21.64
C SER A 383 -4.69 -32.04 21.27
#